data_AF-A0AAF0YKB0-F1
#
_entry.id   AF-A0AAF0YKB0-F1
#
_cell.length_a   1.000
_cell.length_b   1.000
_cell.length_c   1.000
_cell.angle_alpha   90.00
_cell.angle_beta   90.00
_cell.angle_gamma   90.00
#
_symmetry.space_group_name_H-M   'P 1'
#
loop_
_entity.id
_entity.type
_entity.pdbx_description
1 polymer ?
#
loop_
_entity_poly.entity_id
_entity_poly.type
_entity_poly.pdbx_seq_one_letter_code
_entity_poly.pdbx_strand_id
1 'polypeptide(L)'
;MFKYDKDTKPYHIKNFIFYIFAFIVLGAIYYFAFLPPLLDATSGEFFNEFGFRQFVGSIFFLILFVLPFALIYGAFYHFKGFTDKNVRAHQK
;
A
#
# COMPACT_ATOMS: atom_id res chain seq x y z
N MET A 1 10.37 11.43 -7.59
CA MET A 1 11.02 11.12 -6.29
C MET A 1 11.92 12.29 -5.95
N PHE A 2 11.55 13.12 -4.98
CA PHE A 2 12.38 14.27 -4.60
C PHE A 2 13.79 13.78 -4.27
N LYS A 3 14.83 14.36 -4.88
CA LYS A 3 16.25 13.98 -4.72
C LYS A 3 16.79 14.33 -3.32
N TYR A 4 16.12 13.86 -2.27
CA TYR A 4 16.67 13.89 -0.94
C TYR A 4 17.62 12.72 -0.79
N ASP A 5 18.81 13.00 -0.28
CA ASP A 5 19.75 11.96 0.12
C ASP A 5 19.05 11.03 1.13
N LYS A 6 19.13 9.73 0.85
CA LYS A 6 18.54 8.64 1.64
C LYS A 6 18.99 8.69 3.10
N ASP A 7 20.14 9.29 3.36
CA ASP A 7 20.74 9.40 4.69
C ASP A 7 20.21 10.60 5.49
N THR A 8 19.28 11.38 4.92
CA THR A 8 18.71 12.57 5.58
C THR A 8 17.37 12.31 6.27
N LYS A 9 17.06 13.04 7.35
CA LYS A 9 15.74 12.98 8.02
C LYS A 9 14.58 13.39 7.09
N PRO A 10 14.69 14.46 6.26
CA PRO A 10 13.63 14.85 5.33
C PRO A 10 13.25 13.75 4.33
N TYR A 11 14.19 12.92 3.90
CA TYR A 11 13.91 11.77 3.03
C TYR A 11 12.93 10.78 3.69
N HIS A 12 13.20 10.40 4.95
CA HIS A 12 12.34 9.45 5.66
C HIS A 12 10.96 10.01 5.96
N ILE A 13 10.86 11.28 6.38
CA ILE A 13 9.57 11.90 6.70
C ILE A 13 8.69 12.00 5.44
N LYS A 14 9.25 12.48 4.33
CA LYS A 14 8.48 12.63 3.08
C LYS A 14 8.01 11.29 2.53
N ASN A 15 8.86 10.28 2.57
CA ASN A 15 8.48 8.95 2.12
C ASN A 15 7.47 8.29 3.06
N PHE A 16 7.61 8.44 4.38
CA PHE A 16 6.61 7.98 5.34
C PHE A 16 5.22 8.55 5.06
N ILE A 17 5.12 9.87 4.88
CA ILE A 17 3.87 10.55 4.53
C ILE A 17 3.34 10.03 3.19
N PHE A 18 4.20 9.86 2.19
CA PHE A 18 3.81 9.30 0.89
C PHE A 18 3.22 7.88 1.02
N TYR A 19 3.87 6.99 1.77
CA TYR A 19 3.39 5.61 1.95
C TYR A 19 2.06 5.56 2.70
N ILE A 20 1.86 6.41 3.72
CA ILE A 20 0.57 6.55 4.41
C ILE A 20 -0.50 7.08 3.46
N PHE A 21 -0.20 8.14 2.72
CA PHE A 21 -1.14 8.72 1.77
C PHE A 21 -1.53 7.72 0.68
N ALA A 22 -0.56 7.00 0.12
CA ALA A 22 -0.80 5.94 -0.84
C ALA A 22 -1.66 4.82 -0.24
N PHE A 23 -1.46 4.46 1.04
CA PHE A 23 -2.27 3.46 1.73
C PHE A 23 -3.73 3.91 1.87
N ILE A 24 -3.96 5.18 2.24
CA ILE A 24 -5.31 5.74 2.33
C ILE A 24 -6.00 5.77 0.96
N VAL A 25 -5.30 6.24 -0.08
CA VAL A 25 -5.82 6.27 -1.45
C VAL A 25 -6.15 4.87 -1.95
N LEU A 26 -5.27 3.89 -1.70
CA LEU A 26 -5.51 2.50 -2.05
C LEU A 26 -6.72 1.94 -1.29
N GLY A 27 -6.87 2.25 -0.01
CA GLY A 27 -8.04 1.88 0.80
C GLY A 27 -9.34 2.47 0.23
N ALA A 28 -9.32 3.72 -0.22
CA ALA A 28 -10.47 4.36 -0.87
C ALA A 28 -10.81 3.66 -2.20
N ILE A 29 -9.79 3.36 -3.03
CA ILE A 29 -9.99 2.59 -4.26
C ILE A 29 -10.61 1.23 -3.94
N TYR A 30 -10.12 0.53 -2.92
CA TYR A 30 -10.66 -0.76 -2.50
C TYR A 30 -12.14 -0.66 -2.10
N TYR A 31 -12.47 0.33 -1.26
CA TYR A 31 -13.83 0.53 -0.77
C TYR A 31 -14.82 0.89 -1.89
N PHE A 32 -14.46 1.81 -2.79
CA PHE A 32 -15.39 2.32 -3.80
C PHE A 32 -15.43 1.49 -5.09
N ALA A 33 -14.30 0.92 -5.52
CA ALA A 33 -14.22 0.22 -6.80
C ALA A 33 -14.29 -1.31 -6.67
N PHE A 34 -13.82 -1.87 -5.55
CA PHE A 34 -13.64 -3.32 -5.41
C PHE A 34 -14.57 -3.98 -4.40
N LEU A 35 -15.00 -3.28 -3.36
CA LEU A 35 -15.95 -3.81 -2.39
C LEU A 35 -17.29 -4.22 -3.03
N PRO A 36 -17.93 -3.43 -3.92
CA PRO A 36 -19.20 -3.84 -4.52
C PRO A 36 -19.07 -5.13 -5.35
N PRO A 37 -18.11 -5.24 -6.29
CA PRO A 37 -17.90 -6.50 -7.02
C PRO A 37 -17.53 -7.68 -6.13
N LEU A 38 -16.82 -7.47 -5.02
CA LEU A 38 -16.50 -8.55 -4.06
C LEU A 38 -17.74 -9.10 -3.38
N LEU A 39 -18.65 -8.22 -2.97
CA LEU A 39 -19.91 -8.63 -2.35
C LEU A 39 -20.74 -9.44 -3.35
N ASP A 40 -20.76 -9.04 -4.62
CA ASP A 40 -21.47 -9.76 -5.69
C ASP A 40 -20.78 -11.08 -6.08
N ALA A 41 -19.44 -11.13 -6.10
CA ALA A 41 -18.64 -12.30 -6.48
C ALA A 41 -18.66 -13.45 -5.47
N THR A 42 -19.17 -13.21 -4.25
CA THR A 42 -19.42 -14.28 -3.26
C THR A 42 -20.71 -15.08 -3.56
N SER A 43 -21.46 -14.70 -4.59
CA SER A 43 -22.58 -15.49 -5.11
C SER A 43 -22.07 -16.67 -5.97
N GLY A 44 -22.75 -17.82 -5.89
CA GLY A 44 -22.37 -19.04 -6.60
C GLY A 44 -22.34 -18.92 -8.13
N GLU A 45 -22.91 -17.86 -8.70
CA GLU A 45 -22.93 -17.58 -10.14
C GLU A 45 -21.57 -17.15 -10.69
N PHE A 46 -20.71 -16.50 -9.87
CA PHE A 46 -19.40 -16.01 -10.29
C PHE A 46 -18.43 -17.12 -10.76
N PHE A 47 -18.50 -18.29 -10.12
CA PHE A 47 -17.65 -19.42 -10.47
C PHE A 47 -18.15 -20.22 -11.68
N ASN A 48 -19.45 -20.11 -12.01
CA ASN A 48 -20.03 -20.76 -13.19
C ASN A 48 -19.71 -20.01 -14.49
N GLU A 49 -19.44 -18.70 -14.43
CA GLU A 49 -19.03 -17.88 -15.57
C GLU A 49 -17.51 -17.60 -15.63
N PHE A 50 -16.70 -18.34 -14.87
CA PHE A 50 -15.27 -18.05 -14.73
C PHE A 50 -14.50 -18.19 -16.06
N GLY A 51 -14.20 -17.07 -16.71
CA GLY A 51 -13.48 -16.98 -17.98
C GLY A 51 -12.25 -16.07 -17.91
N PHE A 52 -11.71 -15.69 -19.08
CA PHE A 52 -10.47 -14.90 -19.19
C PHE A 52 -10.55 -13.54 -18.47
N ARG A 53 -11.72 -12.88 -18.48
CA ARG A 53 -11.95 -11.61 -17.78
C ARG A 53 -11.87 -11.78 -16.27
N GLN A 54 -12.49 -12.84 -15.72
CA GLN A 54 -12.46 -13.17 -14.30
C GLN A 54 -11.05 -13.59 -13.86
N PHE A 55 -10.32 -14.32 -14.70
CA PHE A 55 -8.92 -14.67 -14.45
C PHE A 55 -8.01 -13.44 -14.34
N VAL A 56 -8.08 -12.49 -15.29
CA VAL A 56 -7.33 -11.23 -15.21
C VAL A 56 -7.72 -10.42 -13.97
N GLY A 57 -9.03 -10.38 -13.65
CA GLY A 57 -9.53 -9.78 -12.42
C GLY A 57 -8.94 -10.40 -11.15
N SER A 58 -8.77 -11.73 -11.12
CA SER A 58 -8.22 -12.46 -9.97
C SER A 58 -6.73 -12.18 -9.73
N ILE A 59 -5.92 -12.05 -10.80
CA ILE A 59 -4.51 -11.64 -10.71
C ILE A 59 -4.42 -10.20 -10.21
N PHE A 60 -5.27 -9.32 -10.72
CA PHE A 60 -5.33 -7.94 -10.25
C PHE A 60 -5.71 -7.87 -8.76
N PHE A 61 -6.61 -8.74 -8.31
CA PHE A 61 -6.97 -8.91 -6.91
C PHE A 61 -5.81 -9.34 -6.02
N LEU A 62 -4.97 -10.26 -6.49
CA LEU A 62 -3.75 -10.66 -5.79
C LEU A 62 -2.78 -9.49 -5.61
N ILE A 63 -2.60 -8.65 -6.63
CA ILE A 63 -1.78 -7.43 -6.54
C ILE A 63 -2.38 -6.46 -5.52
N LEU A 64 -3.70 -6.23 -5.59
CA LEU A 64 -4.42 -5.40 -4.62
C LEU A 64 -4.33 -5.94 -3.20
N PHE A 65 -4.26 -7.25 -3.01
CA PHE A 65 -4.09 -7.87 -1.70
C PHE A 65 -2.69 -7.64 -1.14
N VAL A 66 -1.65 -7.71 -1.98
CA VAL A 66 -0.25 -7.54 -1.56
C VAL A 66 0.12 -6.07 -1.31
N LEU A 67 -0.42 -5.14 -2.09
CA LEU A 67 -0.07 -3.72 -2.03
C LEU A 67 -0.24 -3.06 -0.64
N PRO A 68 -1.32 -3.30 0.14
CA PRO A 68 -1.46 -2.79 1.50
C PRO A 68 -0.28 -3.17 2.40
N PHE A 69 0.18 -4.42 2.32
CA PHE A 69 1.32 -4.90 3.12
C PHE A 69 2.62 -4.22 2.68
N ALA A 70 2.83 -4.04 1.38
CA ALA A 70 3.99 -3.33 0.86
C ALA A 70 4.03 -1.86 1.30
N LEU A 71 2.88 -1.19 1.30
CA LEU A 71 2.75 0.20 1.75
C LEU A 71 2.98 0.34 3.27
N ILE A 72 2.42 -0.56 4.07
CA ILE A 72 2.67 -0.61 5.52
C ILE A 72 4.16 -0.84 5.80
N TYR A 73 4.79 -1.79 5.10
CA TYR A 73 6.22 -2.06 5.23
C TYR A 73 7.05 -0.82 4.89
N GLY A 74 6.75 -0.14 3.78
CA GLY A 74 7.41 1.11 3.39
C GLY A 74 7.26 2.21 4.44
N ALA A 75 6.04 2.39 4.97
CA ALA A 75 5.79 3.35 6.06
C ALA A 75 6.62 3.00 7.30
N PHE A 76 6.61 1.75 7.74
CA PHE A 76 7.34 1.32 8.93
C PHE A 76 8.86 1.47 8.77
N TYR A 77 9.41 1.10 7.62
CA TYR A 77 10.82 1.27 7.29
C TYR A 77 11.26 2.73 7.41
N HIS A 78 10.48 3.67 6.84
CA HIS A 78 10.81 5.08 6.91
C HIS A 78 10.60 5.68 8.30
N PHE A 79 9.58 5.22 9.04
CA PHE A 79 9.36 5.62 10.43
C PHE A 79 10.55 5.24 11.32
N LYS A 80 11.01 3.99 11.26
CA LYS A 80 12.18 3.53 12.01
C LYS A 80 13.44 4.32 11.64
N GLY A 81 13.68 4.53 10.34
CA GLY A 81 14.83 5.31 9.87
C GLY A 81 14.82 6.77 10.34
N PHE A 82 13.65 7.38 10.51
CA PHE A 82 13.51 8.71 11.12
C PHE A 82 13.84 8.69 12.62
N THR A 83 13.29 7.73 13.37
CA THR A 83 13.49 7.60 14.83
C THR A 83 14.96 7.37 15.18
N ASP A 84 15.64 6.44 14.50
CA ASP A 84 17.05 6.11 14.76
C ASP A 84 17.99 7.31 14.52
N LYS A 85 17.63 8.18 13.57
CA LYS A 85 18.38 9.41 13.28
C LYS A 85 18.08 10.53 14.28
N ASN A 86 16.90 10.56 14.88
CA ASN A 86 16.61 11.48 15.98
C ASN A 86 17.41 11.13 17.23
N VAL A 87 17.43 9.85 17.62
CA VAL A 87 18.18 9.40 18.81
C VAL A 87 19.67 9.75 18.70
N ARG A 88 20.31 9.45 17.56
CA ARG A 88 21.73 9.78 17.33
C ARG A 88 22.04 11.28 17.32
N ALA A 89 21.08 12.12 16.96
CA ALA A 89 21.28 13.57 16.97
C ALA A 89 21.23 14.17 18.39
N HIS A 90 20.60 13.48 19.36
CA HIS A 90 20.51 13.92 20.75
C HIS A 90 21.59 13.29 21.65
N GLN A 91 22.39 12.36 21.14
CA GLN A 91 23.53 11.74 21.85
C GLN A 91 24.88 12.39 21.55
N LYS A 92 24.92 13.38 20.64
CA LYS A 92 26.11 14.21 20.34
C LYS A 92 25.97 15.57 20.99
#